data_AF-A0A090DP63-F1
#
_entry.id   AF-A0A090DP63-F1
#
_cell.length_a   1.000
_cell.length_b   1.000
_cell.length_c   1.000
_cell.angle_alpha   90.00
_cell.angle_beta   90.00
_cell.angle_gamma   90.00
#
_symmetry.space_group_name_H-M   'P 1'
#
loop_
_entity.id
_entity.type
_entity.pdbx_description
1 polymer ?
#
loop_
_entity_poly.entity_id
_entity_poly.type
_entity_poly.pdbx_seq_one_letter_code
_entity_poly.pdbx_strand_id
1 'polypeptide(L)'
;MNGARWPFSDMQRLSKASAFLVDGAGAPFRALRQVGLKTHMAKLYFNYATMNAGKTTMLLQASYNYRERGMTTMLFVAGHYRKGDKGLISSRIGLEAEAEMFRDGDDLYARVAEHHEHTTVHCIFVDEAQFLEEEQVWQLARIADRLNIPVMCYGLRTDFQGKLFPGSRALLAIADDLREVRTICRCGRKATMVVRLGPDGKVAKQGDQVAIGKDVYVSLCRRHWEEEMGRAAPDDFIGFARN
;
A
#
# COMPACT_ATOMS: atom_id res chain seq x y z
N MET A 1 7.63 59.67 4.55
CA MET A 1 7.28 58.23 4.58
C MET A 1 6.55 57.93 3.26
N ASN A 2 7.26 58.01 2.12
CA ASN A 2 7.80 56.86 1.35
C ASN A 2 6.76 55.73 1.28
N GLY A 3 6.01 55.49 0.19
CA GLY A 3 6.44 55.31 -1.21
C GLY A 3 6.91 53.85 -1.39
N ALA A 4 6.48 53.02 -2.34
CA ALA A 4 5.90 53.29 -3.64
C ALA A 4 5.23 52.03 -4.25
N ARG A 5 4.39 52.32 -5.26
CA ARG A 5 3.85 51.42 -6.30
C ARG A 5 4.97 50.67 -7.04
N TRP A 6 4.67 49.43 -7.45
CA TRP A 6 5.47 48.66 -8.41
C TRP A 6 5.08 49.04 -9.85
N PRO A 7 6.04 49.41 -10.71
CA PRO A 7 5.82 49.44 -12.15
C PRO A 7 6.54 48.27 -12.85
N PHE A 8 5.81 47.65 -13.78
CA PHE A 8 6.36 46.97 -14.93
C PHE A 8 7.03 48.01 -15.85
N SER A 9 8.27 47.76 -16.29
CA SER A 9 8.72 47.83 -17.70
C SER A 9 10.25 47.81 -17.83
N ASP A 10 10.73 46.87 -18.66
CA ASP A 10 11.82 46.99 -19.64
C ASP A 10 13.23 47.47 -19.23
N MET A 11 14.20 46.55 -19.33
CA MET A 11 15.39 46.80 -20.13
C MET A 11 16.12 45.50 -20.50
N GLN A 12 15.89 45.04 -21.74
CA GLN A 12 16.92 44.35 -22.50
C GLN A 12 18.07 45.33 -22.78
N ARG A 13 19.33 44.91 -22.53
CA ARG A 13 20.44 44.95 -23.51
C ARG A 13 21.79 44.64 -22.83
N LEU A 14 22.43 43.60 -23.39
CA LEU A 14 23.87 43.53 -23.76
C LEU A 14 24.88 43.64 -22.59
N SER A 15 25.90 42.80 -22.43
CA SER A 15 26.68 42.04 -23.40
C SER A 15 27.51 40.97 -22.69
N LYS A 16 27.70 39.84 -23.36
CA LYS A 16 28.95 39.06 -23.43
C LYS A 16 29.99 39.32 -22.33
N ALA A 17 30.12 38.37 -21.42
CA ALA A 17 31.43 37.89 -20.95
C ALA A 17 31.25 36.52 -20.29
N SER A 18 31.25 35.47 -21.11
CA SER A 18 31.60 34.13 -20.64
C SER A 18 33.06 34.19 -20.20
N ALA A 19 33.31 34.44 -18.92
CA ALA A 19 34.63 34.29 -18.34
C ALA A 19 34.95 32.79 -18.27
N PHE A 20 35.58 32.30 -19.33
CA PHE A 20 36.34 31.05 -19.33
C PHE A 20 37.46 31.19 -18.31
N LEU A 21 37.30 30.58 -17.14
CA LEU A 21 38.43 30.25 -16.28
C LEU A 21 38.91 28.87 -16.70
N VAL A 22 39.96 28.89 -17.52
CA VAL A 22 40.72 27.71 -17.97
C VAL A 22 41.80 27.48 -16.92
N ASP A 23 41.81 26.30 -16.30
CA ASP A 23 42.99 25.87 -15.55
C ASP A 23 44.10 25.51 -16.54
N GLY A 24 45.37 25.71 -16.18
CA GLY A 24 46.54 25.71 -17.08
C GLY A 24 46.86 24.42 -17.87
N ALA A 25 45.92 23.47 -17.97
CA ALA A 25 46.02 22.21 -18.70
C ALA A 25 44.81 21.87 -19.61
N GLY A 26 43.83 22.77 -19.80
CA GLY A 26 42.84 22.63 -20.88
C GLY A 26 41.84 21.45 -20.78
N ALA A 27 41.58 20.91 -19.59
CA ALA A 27 40.54 19.90 -19.38
C ALA A 27 39.24 20.51 -18.79
N PRO A 28 38.03 20.08 -19.21
CA PRO A 28 36.79 20.59 -18.65
C PRO A 28 36.66 20.21 -17.17
N PHE A 29 36.37 21.22 -16.34
CA PHE A 29 36.13 21.09 -14.90
C PHE A 29 34.84 20.29 -14.68
N ARG A 30 34.96 18.97 -14.53
CA ARG A 30 33.84 18.11 -14.12
C ARG A 30 33.63 18.31 -12.62
N ALA A 31 32.91 19.36 -12.26
CA ALA A 31 32.50 19.62 -10.89
C ALA A 31 31.49 18.56 -10.41
N LEU A 32 31.98 17.38 -10.04
CA LEU A 32 31.24 16.44 -9.20
C LEU A 32 31.29 16.96 -7.76
N ARG A 33 30.46 17.97 -7.47
CA ARG A 33 30.05 18.24 -6.09
C ARG A 33 28.99 17.21 -5.72
N GLN A 34 29.45 16.01 -5.33
CA GLN A 34 28.65 15.09 -4.51
C GLN A 34 28.50 15.71 -3.12
N VAL A 35 27.55 16.63 -2.99
CA VAL A 35 27.00 16.99 -1.69
C VAL A 35 26.06 15.84 -1.33
N GLY A 36 26.36 15.14 -0.24
CA GLY A 36 25.64 13.96 0.24
C GLY A 36 24.14 14.24 0.43
N LEU A 37 23.36 14.01 -0.62
CA LEU A 37 21.98 13.60 -0.47
C LEU A 37 22.05 12.20 0.16
N LYS A 38 21.64 12.08 1.42
CA LYS A 38 21.08 10.80 1.88
C LYS A 38 19.91 10.52 0.94
N THR A 39 20.14 9.80 -0.14
CA THR A 39 19.09 9.21 -0.95
C THR A 39 18.35 8.30 0.02
N HIS A 40 17.21 8.75 0.50
CA HIS A 40 16.31 7.88 1.22
C HIS A 40 15.94 6.78 0.22
N MET A 41 16.51 5.59 0.44
CA MET A 41 16.20 4.42 -0.36
C MET A 41 14.69 4.22 -0.32
N ALA A 42 14.11 3.95 -1.49
CA ALA A 42 12.74 3.47 -1.55
C ALA A 42 12.58 2.21 -0.68
N LYS A 43 11.36 1.99 -0.22
CA LYS A 43 11.03 0.95 0.75
C LYS A 43 9.82 0.16 0.29
N LEU A 44 9.77 -1.10 0.74
CA LEU A 44 8.59 -1.93 0.71
C LEU A 44 7.80 -1.75 2.01
N TYR A 45 6.56 -1.27 1.89
CA TYR A 45 5.65 -1.05 3.02
C TYR A 45 4.55 -2.11 3.02
N PHE A 46 4.26 -2.69 4.18
CA PHE A 46 3.07 -3.52 4.36
C PHE A 46 2.07 -2.90 5.34
N ASN A 47 1.00 -2.35 4.78
CA ASN A 47 -0.16 -1.81 5.48
C ASN A 47 -1.21 -2.92 5.69
N TYR A 48 -1.09 -3.65 6.78
CA TYR A 48 -1.97 -4.78 7.07
C TYR A 48 -3.10 -4.39 8.02
N ALA A 49 -4.23 -5.07 7.88
CA ALA A 49 -5.36 -4.89 8.78
C ALA A 49 -6.29 -6.10 8.76
N THR A 50 -7.23 -6.15 9.69
CA THR A 50 -8.43 -6.97 9.48
C THR A 50 -9.33 -6.35 8.40
N MET A 51 -10.39 -7.05 8.00
CA MET A 51 -11.36 -6.49 7.06
C MET A 51 -12.03 -5.25 7.66
N ASN A 52 -12.44 -4.31 6.81
CA ASN A 52 -13.18 -3.12 7.24
C ASN A 52 -12.38 -2.07 8.01
N ALA A 53 -11.06 -2.02 7.83
CA ALA A 53 -10.19 -0.99 8.41
C ALA A 53 -9.92 0.23 7.50
N GLY A 54 -10.53 0.30 6.31
CA GLY A 54 -10.33 1.44 5.39
C GLY A 54 -9.04 1.40 4.55
N LYS A 55 -8.39 0.23 4.43
CA LYS A 55 -7.15 0.05 3.64
C LYS A 55 -7.25 0.60 2.22
N THR A 56 -8.26 0.18 1.47
CA THR A 56 -8.48 0.61 0.08
C THR A 56 -8.70 2.12 -0.03
N THR A 57 -9.42 2.73 0.92
CA THR A 57 -9.57 4.19 0.98
C THR A 57 -8.22 4.88 1.17
N MET A 58 -7.39 4.40 2.11
CA MET A 58 -6.05 4.97 2.34
C MET A 58 -5.15 4.85 1.12
N LEU A 59 -5.20 3.71 0.43
CA LEU A 59 -4.48 3.47 -0.82
C LEU A 59 -4.88 4.49 -1.89
N LEU A 60 -6.18 4.60 -2.17
CA LEU A 60 -6.69 5.50 -3.21
C LEU A 60 -6.41 6.97 -2.88
N GLN A 61 -6.57 7.36 -1.61
CA GLN A 61 -6.22 8.70 -1.16
C GLN A 61 -4.72 9.00 -1.32
N ALA A 62 -3.86 8.03 -1.00
CA ALA A 62 -2.42 8.18 -1.19
C ALA A 62 -2.06 8.31 -2.68
N SER A 63 -2.61 7.46 -3.56
CA SER A 63 -2.40 7.56 -5.01
C SER A 63 -2.89 8.90 -5.57
N TYR A 64 -4.07 9.35 -5.16
CA TYR A 64 -4.61 10.66 -5.52
C TYR A 64 -3.64 11.80 -5.16
N ASN A 65 -3.05 11.77 -3.96
CA ASN A 65 -2.09 12.79 -3.52
C ASN A 65 -0.80 12.85 -4.37
N TYR A 66 -0.36 11.73 -4.96
CA TYR A 66 0.75 11.71 -5.93
C TYR A 66 0.30 12.36 -7.24
N ARG A 67 -0.87 11.96 -7.75
CA ARG A 67 -1.41 12.46 -9.03
C ARG A 67 -1.67 13.97 -9.02
N GLU A 68 -2.17 14.51 -7.91
CA GLU A 68 -2.36 15.96 -7.73
C GLU A 68 -1.05 16.76 -7.84
N ARG A 69 0.11 16.11 -7.66
CA ARG A 69 1.44 16.70 -7.82
C ARG A 69 2.05 16.43 -9.19
N GLY A 70 1.28 15.89 -10.14
CA GLY A 70 1.78 15.49 -11.46
C GLY A 70 2.65 14.23 -11.43
N MET A 71 2.62 13.43 -10.35
CA MET A 71 3.39 12.20 -10.25
C MET A 71 2.56 10.99 -10.71
N THR A 72 3.22 10.08 -11.43
CA THR A 72 2.60 8.85 -11.94
C THR A 72 2.65 7.73 -10.89
N THR A 73 1.54 7.03 -10.70
CA THR A 73 1.45 5.85 -9.82
C THR A 73 0.93 4.64 -10.60
N MET A 74 1.45 3.46 -10.29
CA MET A 74 0.88 2.19 -10.76
C MET A 74 0.11 1.52 -9.63
N LEU A 75 -1.09 1.03 -9.94
CA LEU A 75 -1.98 0.37 -8.99
C LEU A 75 -2.17 -1.07 -9.42
N PHE A 76 -2.02 -2.00 -8.50
CA PHE A 76 -2.22 -3.43 -8.70
C PHE A 76 -3.35 -3.95 -7.80
N VAL A 77 -4.15 -4.89 -8.32
CA VAL A 77 -5.21 -5.58 -7.57
C VAL A 77 -5.26 -7.05 -7.95
N ALA A 78 -5.67 -7.92 -7.03
CA ALA A 78 -5.73 -9.35 -7.30
C ALA A 78 -6.77 -9.68 -8.39
N GLY A 79 -6.37 -10.48 -9.38
CA GLY A 79 -7.20 -10.92 -10.51
C GLY A 79 -7.90 -12.25 -10.29
N HIS A 80 -7.62 -12.96 -9.19
CA HIS A 80 -8.04 -14.35 -8.91
C HIS A 80 -9.55 -14.56 -8.92
N TYR A 81 -10.33 -13.51 -8.63
CA TYR A 81 -11.80 -13.59 -8.50
C TYR A 81 -12.55 -12.64 -9.44
N ARG A 82 -11.84 -12.00 -10.37
CA ARG A 82 -12.40 -10.97 -11.25
C ARG A 82 -12.55 -11.51 -12.66
N LYS A 83 -13.74 -11.27 -13.24
CA LYS A 83 -14.02 -11.56 -14.65
C LYS A 83 -13.66 -10.33 -15.48
N GLY A 84 -12.85 -10.50 -16.52
CA GLY A 84 -12.42 -9.44 -17.43
C GLY A 84 -10.92 -9.15 -17.37
N ASP A 85 -10.49 -8.22 -18.21
CA ASP A 85 -9.07 -7.89 -18.43
C ASP A 85 -8.64 -6.59 -17.73
N LYS A 86 -9.59 -5.80 -17.22
CA LYS A 86 -9.34 -4.54 -16.51
C LYS A 86 -9.58 -4.67 -15.02
N GLY A 87 -8.65 -4.18 -14.21
CA GLY A 87 -8.79 -4.10 -12.75
C GLY A 87 -9.40 -2.77 -12.31
N LEU A 88 -10.12 -2.81 -11.19
CA LEU A 88 -10.72 -1.63 -10.56
C LEU A 88 -10.56 -1.75 -9.05
N ILE A 89 -9.85 -0.81 -8.43
CA ILE A 89 -9.81 -0.73 -6.97
C ILE A 89 -10.96 0.19 -6.54
N SER A 90 -11.89 -0.33 -5.74
CA SER A 90 -13.03 0.43 -5.23
C SER A 90 -13.09 0.38 -3.71
N SER A 91 -13.28 1.54 -3.10
CA SER A 91 -13.44 1.68 -1.65
C SER A 91 -14.91 1.75 -1.25
N ARG A 92 -15.19 1.47 0.02
CA ARG A 92 -16.57 1.52 0.54
C ARG A 92 -17.19 2.90 0.62
N ILE A 93 -16.37 3.94 0.54
CA ILE A 93 -16.84 5.33 0.53
C ILE A 93 -16.99 5.88 -0.89
N GLY A 94 -16.90 5.03 -1.91
CA GLY A 94 -17.16 5.39 -3.31
C GLY A 94 -15.96 5.96 -4.07
N LEU A 95 -14.74 5.93 -3.51
CA LEU A 95 -13.53 6.20 -4.30
C LEU A 95 -13.19 4.99 -5.16
N GLU A 96 -12.83 5.23 -6.42
CA GLU A 96 -12.45 4.20 -7.38
C GLU A 96 -11.26 4.65 -8.22
N ALA A 97 -10.41 3.70 -8.64
CA ALA A 97 -9.37 3.93 -9.63
C ALA A 97 -9.12 2.67 -10.46
N GLU A 98 -8.82 2.86 -11.74
CA GLU A 98 -8.32 1.78 -12.60
C GLU A 98 -7.02 1.22 -12.05
N ALA A 99 -6.87 -0.09 -12.14
CA ALA A 99 -5.72 -0.82 -11.66
C ALA A 99 -5.38 -1.97 -12.60
N GLU A 100 -4.11 -2.32 -12.61
CA GLU A 100 -3.64 -3.53 -13.25
C GLU A 100 -3.96 -4.75 -12.39
N MET A 101 -4.40 -5.85 -13.02
CA MET A 101 -4.56 -7.10 -12.29
C MET A 101 -3.24 -7.85 -12.18
N PHE A 102 -3.03 -8.51 -11.06
CA PHE A 102 -2.01 -9.55 -10.91
C PHE A 102 -2.65 -10.92 -10.64
N ARG A 103 -2.00 -11.97 -11.16
CA ARG A 103 -2.36 -13.39 -10.97
C ARG A 103 -1.12 -14.20 -10.63
N ASP A 104 -1.32 -15.43 -10.24
CA ASP A 104 -0.21 -16.36 -9.94
C ASP A 104 0.70 -16.51 -11.18
N GLY A 105 2.01 -16.49 -10.96
CA GLY A 105 3.01 -16.55 -12.02
C GLY A 105 3.26 -15.24 -12.80
N ASP A 106 2.49 -14.17 -12.57
CA ASP A 106 2.79 -12.86 -13.19
C ASP A 106 4.14 -12.32 -12.69
N ASP A 107 4.95 -11.80 -13.61
CA ASP A 107 6.18 -11.07 -13.29
C ASP A 107 5.89 -9.58 -13.07
N LEU A 108 5.73 -9.20 -11.80
CA LEU A 108 5.44 -7.81 -11.43
C LEU A 108 6.65 -6.91 -11.63
N TYR A 109 7.86 -7.44 -11.48
CA TYR A 109 9.08 -6.65 -11.67
C TYR A 109 9.22 -6.24 -13.13
N ALA A 110 9.09 -7.20 -14.06
CA ALA A 110 9.21 -6.95 -15.49
C ALA A 110 8.16 -5.93 -15.97
N ARG A 111 6.90 -6.08 -15.57
CA ARG A 111 5.80 -5.16 -15.93
C ARG A 111 6.06 -3.73 -15.47
N VAL A 112 6.53 -3.57 -14.23
CA VAL A 112 6.86 -2.25 -13.68
C VAL A 112 8.08 -1.66 -14.37
N ALA A 113 9.13 -2.47 -14.60
CA ALA A 113 10.34 -2.01 -15.27
C ALA A 113 10.04 -1.50 -16.69
N GLU A 114 9.28 -2.26 -17.47
CA GLU A 114 8.83 -1.87 -18.81
C GLU A 114 8.03 -0.56 -18.79
N HIS A 115 7.05 -0.44 -17.89
CA HIS A 115 6.30 0.82 -17.78
C HIS A 115 7.20 1.99 -17.37
N HIS A 116 8.13 1.76 -16.44
CA HIS A 116 9.04 2.78 -15.93
C HIS A 116 10.01 3.31 -16.99
N GLU A 117 10.41 2.48 -17.95
CA GLU A 117 11.24 2.89 -19.09
C GLU A 117 10.53 3.92 -19.99
N HIS A 118 9.21 3.82 -20.12
CA HIS A 118 8.41 4.73 -20.94
C HIS A 118 7.86 5.93 -20.16
N THR A 119 7.55 5.75 -18.88
CA THR A 119 6.98 6.79 -18.02
C THR A 119 7.46 6.61 -16.60
N THR A 120 8.08 7.63 -16.03
CA THR A 120 8.59 7.59 -14.66
C THR A 120 7.48 7.28 -13.64
N VAL A 121 7.53 6.08 -13.09
CA VAL A 121 6.69 5.63 -11.97
C VAL A 121 7.27 6.16 -10.66
N HIS A 122 6.45 6.84 -9.87
CA HIS A 122 6.86 7.48 -8.62
C HIS A 122 6.46 6.67 -7.38
N CYS A 123 5.43 5.83 -7.48
CA CYS A 123 5.00 4.95 -6.41
C CYS A 123 4.14 3.81 -6.95
N ILE A 124 4.24 2.65 -6.32
CA ILE A 124 3.41 1.49 -6.62
C ILE A 124 2.48 1.23 -5.44
N PHE A 125 1.23 0.93 -5.75
CA PHE A 125 0.21 0.57 -4.77
C PHE A 125 -0.33 -0.81 -5.12
N VAL A 126 -0.38 -1.71 -4.14
CA VAL A 126 -0.92 -3.07 -4.32
C VAL A 126 -2.05 -3.27 -3.32
N ASP A 127 -3.29 -3.38 -3.82
CA ASP A 127 -4.43 -3.80 -3.00
C ASP A 127 -4.55 -5.32 -2.99
N GLU A 128 -5.20 -5.84 -1.95
CA GLU A 128 -5.39 -7.27 -1.73
C GLU A 128 -4.08 -8.09 -1.74
N ALA A 129 -3.00 -7.49 -1.22
CA ALA A 129 -1.65 -8.05 -1.23
C ALA A 129 -1.51 -9.41 -0.50
N GLN A 130 -2.53 -9.84 0.26
CA GLN A 130 -2.57 -11.19 0.80
C GLN A 130 -2.60 -12.29 -0.26
N PHE A 131 -3.03 -11.97 -1.49
CA PHE A 131 -3.10 -12.91 -2.62
C PHE A 131 -1.83 -12.96 -3.47
N LEU A 132 -0.78 -12.23 -3.10
CA LEU A 132 0.52 -12.35 -3.75
C LEU A 132 1.15 -13.71 -3.46
N GLU A 133 1.85 -14.25 -4.45
CA GLU A 133 2.80 -15.33 -4.23
C GLU A 133 4.06 -14.80 -3.51
N GLU A 134 4.79 -15.71 -2.86
CA GLU A 134 6.03 -15.35 -2.17
C GLU A 134 7.06 -14.72 -3.12
N GLU A 135 7.20 -15.26 -4.34
CA GLU A 135 8.11 -14.68 -5.35
C GLU A 135 7.65 -13.29 -5.80
N GLN A 136 6.35 -13.04 -5.93
CA GLN A 136 5.83 -11.72 -6.27
C GLN A 136 6.16 -10.70 -5.18
N VAL A 137 6.12 -11.09 -3.90
CA VAL A 137 6.57 -10.23 -2.80
C VAL A 137 8.06 -9.89 -2.92
N TRP A 138 8.91 -10.85 -3.31
CA TRP A 138 10.32 -10.59 -3.59
C TRP A 138 10.54 -9.71 -4.83
N GLN A 139 9.72 -9.85 -5.87
CA GLN A 139 9.74 -8.94 -7.03
C GLN A 139 9.42 -7.50 -6.62
N LEU A 140 8.42 -7.31 -5.76
CA LEU A 140 8.08 -5.99 -5.19
C LEU A 140 9.23 -5.40 -4.34
N ALA A 141 9.92 -6.22 -3.54
CA ALA A 141 11.12 -5.78 -2.83
C ALA A 141 12.22 -5.34 -3.81
N ARG A 142 12.47 -6.13 -4.87
CA ARG A 142 13.46 -5.78 -5.91
C ARG A 142 13.10 -4.49 -6.63
N ILE A 143 11.82 -4.17 -6.82
CA ILE A 143 11.40 -2.88 -7.38
C ILE A 143 11.85 -1.73 -6.47
N ALA A 144 11.63 -1.83 -5.16
CA ALA A 144 12.09 -0.82 -4.21
C ALA A 144 13.62 -0.69 -4.24
N ASP A 145 14.35 -1.81 -4.20
CA ASP A 145 15.81 -1.82 -4.10
C ASP A 145 16.52 -1.38 -5.39
N ARG A 146 16.02 -1.82 -6.54
CA ARG A 146 16.72 -1.74 -7.83
C ARG A 146 16.21 -0.61 -8.71
N LEU A 147 14.90 -0.34 -8.66
CA LEU A 147 14.30 0.77 -9.40
C LEU A 147 14.16 2.03 -8.54
N ASN A 148 14.41 1.93 -7.23
CA ASN A 148 14.25 3.03 -6.28
C ASN A 148 12.82 3.62 -6.30
N ILE A 149 11.81 2.75 -6.46
CA ILE A 149 10.39 3.11 -6.48
C ILE A 149 9.73 2.59 -5.19
N PRO A 150 9.13 3.44 -4.34
CA PRO A 150 8.45 2.98 -3.14
C PRO A 150 7.24 2.10 -3.48
N VAL A 151 7.08 1.00 -2.74
CA VAL A 151 6.00 0.04 -2.93
C VAL A 151 5.12 -0.03 -1.69
N MET A 152 3.84 0.25 -1.85
CA MET A 152 2.85 0.30 -0.78
C MET A 152 1.86 -0.86 -0.92
N CYS A 153 2.06 -1.92 -0.14
CA CYS A 153 1.17 -3.08 -0.12
C CYS A 153 0.08 -2.91 0.94
N TYR A 154 -1.16 -3.24 0.59
CA TYR A 154 -2.33 -3.22 1.46
C TYR A 154 -2.99 -4.60 1.46
N GLY A 155 -3.14 -5.22 2.62
CA GLY A 155 -3.65 -6.59 2.67
C GLY A 155 -4.18 -7.05 4.02
N LEU A 156 -4.73 -8.26 4.04
CA LEU A 156 -5.18 -8.94 5.25
C LEU A 156 -4.05 -9.74 5.87
N ARG A 157 -3.83 -9.59 7.18
CA ARG A 157 -2.78 -10.36 7.87
C ARG A 157 -3.10 -11.86 7.94
N THR A 158 -4.31 -12.17 8.37
CA THR A 158 -4.77 -13.54 8.62
C THR A 158 -6.16 -13.77 8.04
N ASP A 159 -6.46 -15.02 7.71
CA ASP A 159 -7.79 -15.46 7.33
C ASP A 159 -8.75 -15.56 8.53
N PHE A 160 -9.98 -16.04 8.27
CA PHE A 160 -11.00 -16.23 9.29
C PHE A 160 -10.67 -17.33 10.31
N GLN A 161 -9.74 -18.24 9.99
CA GLN A 161 -9.22 -19.28 10.87
C GLN A 161 -8.03 -18.81 11.70
N GLY A 162 -7.57 -17.57 11.51
CA GLY A 162 -6.40 -17.01 12.18
C GLY A 162 -5.06 -17.45 11.59
N LYS A 163 -5.04 -18.06 10.40
CA LYS A 163 -3.81 -18.44 9.69
C LYS A 163 -3.34 -17.31 8.80
N LEU A 164 -2.02 -17.16 8.66
CA LEU A 164 -1.44 -16.19 7.73
C LEU A 164 -1.76 -16.56 6.28
N PHE A 165 -2.03 -15.56 5.46
CA PHE A 165 -2.03 -15.73 4.01
C PHE A 165 -0.58 -15.85 3.50
N PRO A 166 -0.32 -16.58 2.40
CA PRO A 166 1.03 -16.75 1.84
C PRO A 166 1.74 -15.42 1.55
N GLY A 167 1.11 -14.51 0.79
CA GLY A 167 1.70 -13.21 0.47
C GLY A 167 1.91 -12.33 1.70
N SER A 168 0.98 -12.37 2.66
CA SER A 168 1.13 -11.63 3.92
C SER A 168 2.21 -12.20 4.82
N ARG A 169 2.43 -13.51 4.82
CA ARG A 169 3.54 -14.15 5.54
C ARG A 169 4.88 -13.65 5.00
N ALA A 170 5.04 -13.60 3.68
CA ALA A 170 6.24 -13.08 3.04
C ALA A 170 6.44 -11.58 3.33
N LEU A 171 5.38 -10.77 3.18
CA LEU A 171 5.44 -9.33 3.46
C LEU A 171 5.79 -9.03 4.92
N LEU A 172 5.25 -9.78 5.88
CA LEU A 172 5.63 -9.66 7.29
C LEU A 172 7.10 -10.00 7.55
N ALA A 173 7.70 -10.85 6.72
CA ALA A 173 9.09 -11.26 6.89
C ALA A 173 10.08 -10.24 6.31
N ILE A 174 9.74 -9.61 5.18
CA ILE A 174 10.74 -8.83 4.40
C ILE A 174 10.44 -7.35 4.23
N ALA A 175 9.22 -6.87 4.51
CA ALA A 175 8.90 -5.45 4.31
C ALA A 175 9.70 -4.56 5.29
N ASP A 176 10.18 -3.42 4.80
CA ASP A 176 10.98 -2.46 5.58
C ASP A 176 10.16 -1.73 6.66
N ASP A 177 8.84 -1.62 6.45
CA ASP A 177 7.93 -0.89 7.33
C ASP A 177 6.58 -1.62 7.40
N LEU A 178 6.19 -1.97 8.62
CA LEU A 178 4.96 -2.70 8.92
C LEU A 178 3.97 -1.76 9.63
N ARG A 179 2.83 -1.49 8.98
CA ARG A 179 1.79 -0.59 9.51
C ARG A 179 0.49 -1.33 9.71
N GLU A 180 0.06 -1.40 10.97
CA GLU A 180 -1.27 -1.92 11.29
C GLU A 180 -2.33 -0.83 11.13
N VAL A 181 -3.24 -0.98 10.17
CA VAL A 181 -4.44 -0.13 10.10
C VAL A 181 -5.47 -0.68 11.07
N ARG A 182 -5.77 0.11 12.11
CA ARG A 182 -6.58 -0.34 13.24
C ARG A 182 -8.07 -0.24 12.92
N THR A 183 -8.83 -1.21 13.42
CA THR A 183 -10.28 -1.14 13.52
C THR A 183 -10.72 -1.61 14.90
N ILE A 184 -12.01 -1.49 15.19
CA ILE A 184 -12.56 -1.64 16.54
C ILE A 184 -13.46 -2.87 16.58
N CYS A 185 -13.28 -3.70 17.61
CA CYS A 185 -14.18 -4.81 17.93
C CYS A 185 -15.43 -4.27 18.60
N ARG A 186 -16.54 -5.02 18.57
CA ARG A 186 -17.80 -4.69 19.28
C ARG A 186 -17.64 -4.29 20.75
N CYS A 187 -16.55 -4.68 21.40
CA CYS A 187 -16.24 -4.31 22.79
C CYS A 187 -15.35 -3.07 22.96
N GLY A 188 -15.11 -2.30 21.89
CA GLY A 188 -14.24 -1.11 21.91
C GLY A 188 -12.73 -1.41 21.83
N ARG A 189 -12.30 -2.65 22.08
CA ARG A 189 -10.89 -3.05 21.93
C ARG A 189 -10.46 -3.11 20.46
N LYS A 190 -9.16 -2.97 20.22
CA LYS A 190 -8.55 -3.17 18.89
C LYS A 190 -8.94 -4.54 18.32
N ALA A 191 -9.54 -4.54 17.14
CA ALA A 191 -9.78 -5.76 16.39
C ALA A 191 -8.50 -6.21 15.68
N THR A 192 -8.22 -7.51 15.75
CA THR A 192 -7.00 -8.14 15.23
C THR A 192 -7.27 -9.46 14.49
N MET A 193 -8.52 -9.92 14.54
CA MET A 193 -9.01 -11.15 13.93
C MET A 193 -10.29 -10.87 13.14
N VAL A 194 -10.70 -11.81 12.29
CA VAL A 194 -11.93 -11.74 11.50
C VAL A 194 -12.69 -13.05 11.60
N VAL A 195 -14.02 -12.99 11.67
CA VAL A 195 -14.90 -14.15 11.46
C VAL A 195 -15.64 -13.97 10.14
N ARG A 196 -15.93 -15.10 9.48
CA ARG A 196 -16.80 -15.16 8.31
C ARG A 196 -18.18 -15.61 8.76
N LEU A 197 -19.22 -14.85 8.42
CA LEU A 197 -20.60 -15.25 8.60
C LEU A 197 -21.10 -15.93 7.33
N GLY A 198 -21.73 -17.10 7.49
CA GLY A 198 -22.42 -17.78 6.40
C GLY A 198 -23.76 -17.13 6.06
N PRO A 199 -24.50 -17.67 5.07
CA PRO A 199 -25.80 -17.14 4.65
C PRO A 199 -26.86 -17.12 5.76
N ASP A 200 -26.72 -17.97 6.78
CA ASP A 200 -27.59 -18.05 7.96
C ASP A 200 -27.19 -17.08 9.08
N GLY A 201 -26.17 -16.24 8.86
CA GLY A 201 -25.63 -15.31 9.84
C GLY A 201 -24.77 -15.96 10.93
N LYS A 202 -24.51 -17.27 10.85
CA LYS A 202 -23.66 -17.97 11.84
C LYS A 202 -22.21 -17.98 11.42
N VAL A 203 -21.34 -18.07 12.42
CA VAL A 203 -19.88 -18.10 12.23
C VAL A 203 -19.47 -19.39 11.53
N ALA A 204 -18.84 -19.25 10.36
CA ALA A 204 -18.24 -20.36 9.64
C ALA A 204 -16.94 -20.78 10.33
N LYS A 205 -16.91 -22.01 10.86
CA LYS A 205 -15.72 -22.57 11.55
C LYS A 205 -14.76 -23.30 10.60
N GLN A 206 -15.24 -23.70 9.43
CA GLN A 206 -14.50 -24.44 8.40
C GLN A 206 -14.86 -23.91 7.00
N GLY A 207 -14.14 -24.38 5.99
CA GLY A 207 -14.32 -24.01 4.58
C GLY A 207 -13.11 -23.27 4.01
N ASP A 208 -13.18 -22.97 2.71
CA ASP A 208 -12.06 -22.37 1.97
C ASP A 208 -11.68 -21.00 2.50
N GLN A 209 -10.39 -20.67 2.42
CA GLN A 209 -9.81 -19.43 2.94
C GLN A 209 -10.44 -18.18 2.33
N VAL A 210 -10.95 -18.31 1.11
CA VAL A 210 -11.68 -17.27 0.38
C VAL A 210 -13.03 -17.84 -0.04
N ALA A 211 -14.11 -17.12 0.25
CA ALA A 211 -15.42 -17.42 -0.29
C ALA A 211 -15.87 -16.31 -1.24
N ILE A 212 -16.44 -16.72 -2.37
CA ILE A 212 -17.05 -15.86 -3.38
C ILE A 212 -18.56 -15.86 -3.11
N GLY A 213 -19.11 -14.81 -2.48
CA GLY A 213 -20.52 -14.76 -2.12
C GLY A 213 -20.94 -13.57 -1.25
N LYS A 214 -22.18 -13.59 -0.74
CA LYS A 214 -22.74 -12.59 0.22
C LYS A 214 -22.16 -12.71 1.64
N ASP A 215 -21.00 -13.32 1.79
CA ASP A 215 -20.43 -13.62 3.10
C ASP A 215 -20.02 -12.33 3.79
N VAL A 216 -20.50 -12.16 5.02
CA VAL A 216 -20.25 -10.97 5.81
C VAL A 216 -19.06 -11.24 6.72
N TYR A 217 -18.03 -10.42 6.61
CA TYR A 217 -16.85 -10.51 7.46
C TYR A 217 -16.92 -9.50 8.60
N VAL A 218 -16.72 -9.98 9.83
CA VAL A 218 -16.79 -9.18 11.06
C VAL A 218 -15.44 -9.18 11.77
N SER A 219 -14.91 -7.98 12.03
CA SER A 219 -13.64 -7.77 12.72
C SER A 219 -13.80 -7.82 14.24
N LEU A 220 -12.99 -8.64 14.90
CA LEU A 220 -13.06 -8.89 16.35
C LEU A 220 -11.67 -8.80 17.00
N CYS A 221 -11.66 -8.54 18.32
CA CYS A 221 -10.47 -8.77 19.13
C CYS A 221 -10.27 -10.28 19.30
N ARG A 222 -9.04 -10.73 19.57
CA ARG A 222 -8.72 -12.14 19.73
C ARG A 222 -9.66 -12.89 20.69
N ARG A 223 -9.99 -12.28 21.85
CA ARG A 223 -10.92 -12.87 22.82
C ARG A 223 -12.28 -13.21 22.20
N HIS A 224 -13.03 -12.22 21.70
CA HIS A 224 -14.32 -12.47 21.06
C HIS A 224 -14.21 -13.40 19.86
N TRP A 225 -13.11 -13.35 19.10
CA TRP A 225 -12.89 -14.31 18.04
C TRP A 225 -12.76 -15.76 18.56
N GLU A 226 -12.07 -15.99 19.68
CA GLU A 226 -12.02 -17.32 20.31
C GLU A 226 -13.38 -17.80 20.79
N GLU A 227 -14.19 -16.92 21.36
CA GLU A 227 -15.56 -17.21 21.80
C GLU A 227 -16.45 -17.60 20.59
N GLU A 228 -16.44 -16.80 19.53
CA GLU A 228 -17.21 -17.07 18.29
C GLU A 228 -16.78 -18.37 17.59
N MET A 229 -15.47 -18.63 17.57
CA MET A 229 -14.93 -19.86 16.99
C MET A 229 -15.14 -21.08 17.91
N GLY A 230 -15.58 -20.88 19.15
CA GLY A 230 -15.80 -21.93 20.15
C GLY A 230 -14.50 -22.54 20.69
N ARG A 231 -13.42 -21.75 20.71
CA ARG A 231 -12.13 -22.13 21.33
C ARG A 231 -12.14 -21.89 22.84
N ALA A 232 -12.95 -20.94 23.29
CA ALA A 232 -13.20 -20.63 24.68
C ALA A 232 -14.71 -20.41 24.88
N ALA A 233 -15.21 -20.66 26.09
CA ALA A 233 -16.56 -20.23 26.45
C ALA A 233 -16.59 -18.68 26.47
N PRO A 234 -17.70 -18.04 26.06
CA PRO A 234 -17.91 -16.64 26.36
C PRO A 234 -17.76 -16.40 27.85
N ASP A 235 -17.10 -15.29 28.24
CA ASP A 235 -17.25 -14.83 29.63
C ASP A 235 -18.75 -14.50 29.79
N ASP A 236 -19.47 -15.40 30.45
CA ASP A 236 -20.78 -15.07 30.96
C ASP A 236 -20.62 -14.16 32.18
N PHE A 237 -21.64 -13.37 32.49
CA PHE A 237 -21.67 -12.63 33.74
C PHE A 237 -21.93 -13.54 34.95
N ILE A 238 -21.76 -14.87 34.84
CA ILE A 238 -22.01 -15.81 35.94
C ILE A 238 -20.96 -15.55 37.03
N GLY A 239 -21.35 -14.71 37.99
CA GLY A 239 -20.51 -14.27 39.10
C GLY A 239 -20.11 -12.79 39.07
N PHE A 240 -20.49 -12.00 38.07
CA PHE A 240 -20.28 -10.54 38.10
C PHE A 240 -21.21 -9.86 39.13
N ALA A 241 -22.40 -10.45 39.34
CA ALA A 241 -23.21 -10.21 40.52
C ALA A 241 -22.79 -11.19 41.64
N ARG A 242 -21.61 -10.99 42.24
CA ARG A 242 -21.30 -11.55 43.56
C ARG A 242 -21.41 -10.40 44.58
N ASN A 243 -22.54 -10.42 45.29
CA ASN A 243 -22.94 -9.70 46.52
C ASN A 243 -22.57 -8.22 46.64
#